data_AF-A0A2N2YMV2-F1
#
_entry.id   AF-A0A2N2YMV2-F1
#
_cell.length_a   1.000
_cell.length_b   1.000
_cell.length_c   1.000
_cell.angle_alpha   90.00
_cell.angle_beta   90.00
_cell.angle_gamma   90.00
#
_symmetry.space_group_name_H-M   'P 1'
#
loop_
_entity.id
_entity.type
_entity.pdbx_description
1 polymer ?
#
loop_
_entity_poly.entity_id
_entity_poly.type
_entity_poly.pdbx_seq_one_letter_code
_entity_poly.pdbx_strand_id
1 'polypeptide(L)'
;MKTLRLIITIALLIPLTLMAQKGPFDDLFSKYCDSEDVTSIMFSLDGLKIHFADAEEGELGNLINQISKINILKFENHYKSFRESDFYKEVNTIIEKNNYEQLVDVKSGDENVGIYIIEGEAGLVKEGLIIVNEDEEAAIISVRGNMKPADFLSMHSHMPHFYGKHDYHKNYKHR
;
A
#
# COMPACT_ATOMS: atom_id res chain seq x y z
N MET A 1 -44.13 26.94 -4.23
CA MET A 1 -42.83 27.61 -4.50
C MET A 1 -41.76 27.36 -3.45
N LYS A 2 -42.09 27.34 -2.14
CA LYS A 2 -41.09 27.14 -1.05
C LYS A 2 -40.42 25.76 -1.08
N THR A 3 -41.20 24.71 -1.39
CA THR A 3 -40.71 23.33 -1.54
C THR A 3 -39.85 23.13 -2.80
N LEU A 4 -40.21 23.79 -3.91
CA LEU A 4 -39.44 23.75 -5.15
C LEU A 4 -38.06 24.44 -5.00
N ARG A 5 -37.99 25.54 -4.24
CA ARG A 5 -36.72 26.20 -3.91
C ARG A 5 -35.83 25.32 -3.03
N LEU A 6 -36.41 24.61 -2.06
CA LEU A 6 -35.66 23.69 -1.18
C LEU A 6 -35.03 22.53 -1.97
N ILE A 7 -35.77 21.94 -2.92
CA ILE A 7 -35.28 20.85 -3.78
C ILE A 7 -34.13 21.31 -4.67
N ILE A 8 -34.22 22.53 -5.24
CA ILE A 8 -33.15 23.11 -6.07
C ILE A 8 -31.90 23.40 -5.24
N THR A 9 -32.04 23.87 -4.00
CA THR A 9 -30.90 24.10 -3.08
C THR A 9 -30.22 22.80 -2.68
N ILE A 10 -30.98 21.73 -2.41
CA ILE A 10 -30.42 20.41 -2.09
C ILE A 10 -29.72 19.81 -3.33
N ALA A 11 -30.33 19.91 -4.51
CA ALA A 11 -29.75 19.41 -5.76
C ALA A 11 -28.43 20.11 -6.15
N LEU A 12 -28.25 21.38 -5.78
CA LEU A 12 -27.01 22.12 -6.04
C LEU A 12 -25.84 21.73 -5.11
N LEU A 13 -26.12 21.05 -3.99
CA LEU A 13 -25.12 20.56 -3.03
C LEU A 13 -24.62 19.14 -3.33
N ILE A 14 -25.31 18.41 -4.22
CA ILE A 14 -24.99 17.02 -4.60
C ILE A 14 -23.68 16.85 -5.41
N PRO A 15 -23.18 17.81 -6.25
CA PRO A 15 -21.99 17.54 -7.05
C PRO A 15 -20.66 17.50 -6.28
N LEU A 16 -20.62 17.75 -4.97
CA LEU A 16 -19.37 17.80 -4.21
C LEU A 16 -18.85 16.43 -3.73
N THR A 17 -19.58 15.34 -3.94
CA THR A 17 -19.20 14.02 -3.37
C THR A 17 -18.58 13.05 -4.37
N LEU A 18 -18.13 13.51 -5.53
CA LEU A 18 -17.47 12.64 -6.54
C LEU A 18 -15.94 12.68 -6.53
N MET A 19 -15.32 13.33 -5.53
CA MET A 19 -13.90 13.10 -5.30
C MET A 19 -13.75 11.67 -4.77
N ALA A 20 -13.26 10.76 -5.61
CA ALA A 20 -12.76 9.48 -5.17
C ALA A 20 -11.96 9.71 -3.88
N GLN A 21 -12.31 9.02 -2.79
CA GLN A 21 -11.62 9.20 -1.50
C GLN A 21 -10.15 8.81 -1.73
N LYS A 22 -9.28 9.81 -1.92
CA LYS A 22 -7.84 9.59 -2.05
C LYS A 22 -7.30 9.15 -0.69
N GLY A 23 -6.47 8.12 -0.70
CA GLY A 23 -5.68 7.70 0.45
C GLY A 23 -4.47 8.62 0.62
N PRO A 24 -3.97 8.81 1.85
CA PRO A 24 -2.73 9.53 2.12
C PRO A 24 -1.54 9.18 1.21
N PHE A 25 -1.39 7.91 0.85
CA PHE A 25 -0.30 7.47 -0.01
C PHE A 25 -0.54 7.73 -1.51
N ASP A 26 -1.79 7.96 -1.94
CA ASP A 26 -2.09 8.15 -3.37
C ASP A 26 -1.36 9.35 -3.97
N ASP A 27 -1.23 10.44 -3.22
CA ASP A 27 -0.56 11.65 -3.72
C ASP A 27 0.96 11.43 -3.87
N LEU A 28 1.56 10.66 -2.96
CA LEU A 28 2.95 10.25 -3.08
C LEU A 28 3.13 9.29 -4.27
N PHE A 29 2.23 8.32 -4.42
CA PHE A 29 2.24 7.41 -5.56
C PHE A 29 2.20 8.18 -6.88
N SER A 30 1.25 9.09 -7.07
CA SER A 30 1.11 9.89 -8.29
C SER A 30 2.33 10.77 -8.59
N LYS A 31 3.08 11.19 -7.56
CA LYS A 31 4.28 12.00 -7.74
C LYS A 31 5.45 11.18 -8.28
N TYR A 32 5.58 9.91 -7.88
CA TYR A 32 6.74 9.08 -8.18
C TYR A 32 6.49 8.01 -9.24
N CYS A 33 5.23 7.72 -9.59
CA CYS A 33 4.90 6.58 -10.45
C CYS A 33 5.48 6.66 -11.88
N ASP A 34 5.79 7.85 -12.37
CA ASP A 34 6.36 8.07 -13.71
C ASP A 34 7.87 8.39 -13.67
N SER A 35 8.53 8.15 -12.54
CA SER A 35 9.98 8.39 -12.40
C SER A 35 10.79 7.32 -13.15
N GLU A 36 11.91 7.69 -13.76
CA GLU A 36 12.72 6.79 -14.59
C GLU A 36 13.25 5.56 -13.81
N ASP A 37 13.60 5.73 -12.53
CA ASP A 37 14.17 4.68 -11.67
C ASP A 37 13.13 3.99 -10.76
N VAL A 38 11.84 4.09 -11.10
CA VAL A 38 10.74 3.55 -10.29
C VAL A 38 9.85 2.64 -11.11
N THR A 39 9.78 1.38 -10.68
CA THR A 39 8.77 0.42 -11.17
C THR A 39 7.49 0.63 -10.40
N SER A 40 6.41 0.96 -11.12
CA SER A 40 5.14 1.38 -10.55
C SER A 40 4.01 0.45 -10.96
N ILE A 41 3.24 -0.04 -10.00
CA ILE A 41 2.08 -0.89 -10.26
C ILE A 41 0.86 -0.34 -9.51
N MET A 42 -0.23 -0.10 -10.23
CA MET A 42 -1.51 0.29 -9.66
C MET A 42 -2.57 -0.75 -10.01
N PHE A 43 -3.16 -1.36 -8.99
CA PHE A 43 -4.33 -2.22 -9.11
C PHE A 43 -5.52 -1.57 -8.41
N SER A 44 -6.62 -1.34 -9.13
CA SER A 44 -7.88 -0.85 -8.58
C SER A 44 -8.94 -1.92 -8.78
N LEU A 45 -9.46 -2.44 -7.67
CA LEU A 45 -10.56 -3.40 -7.66
C LEU A 45 -11.92 -2.68 -7.61
N ASP A 46 -11.94 -1.42 -7.15
CA ASP A 46 -13.10 -0.54 -7.24
C ASP A 46 -13.56 -0.39 -8.71
N GLY A 47 -14.72 -0.96 -9.03
CA GLY A 47 -15.33 -0.92 -10.36
C GLY A 47 -15.16 -2.20 -11.18
N LEU A 48 -14.28 -3.11 -10.77
CA LEU A 48 -14.22 -4.45 -11.31
C LEU A 48 -15.30 -5.28 -10.62
N LYS A 49 -16.37 -5.65 -11.34
CA LYS A 49 -17.33 -6.69 -10.89
C LYS A 49 -16.71 -8.09 -10.98
N ILE A 50 -15.44 -8.22 -10.61
CA ILE A 50 -14.76 -9.49 -10.52
C ILE A 50 -15.06 -9.98 -9.11
N HIS A 51 -16.21 -10.63 -8.95
CA HIS A 51 -16.32 -11.60 -7.86
C HIS A 51 -15.37 -12.72 -8.24
N PHE A 52 -14.29 -12.89 -7.49
CA PHE A 52 -13.46 -14.09 -7.59
C PHE A 52 -14.27 -15.27 -7.01
N ALA A 53 -15.36 -15.64 -7.68
CA ALA A 53 -16.26 -16.71 -7.27
C ALA A 53 -15.56 -18.08 -7.28
N ASP A 54 -14.50 -18.22 -8.09
CA ASP A 54 -13.64 -19.42 -8.10
C ASP A 54 -12.47 -19.34 -7.09
N ALA A 55 -12.24 -18.21 -6.42
CA ALA A 55 -11.26 -18.10 -5.32
C ALA A 55 -11.89 -18.37 -3.94
N GLU A 56 -13.15 -18.80 -3.90
CA GLU A 56 -13.95 -18.97 -2.68
C GLU A 56 -13.44 -20.05 -1.71
N GLU A 57 -12.45 -20.87 -2.08
CA GLU A 57 -11.95 -21.94 -1.21
C GLU A 57 -10.61 -21.64 -0.50
N GLY A 58 -10.12 -20.40 -0.52
CA GLY A 58 -8.83 -20.06 0.12
C GLY A 58 -8.80 -18.74 0.90
N GLU A 59 -7.95 -18.68 1.93
CA GLU A 59 -7.69 -17.46 2.73
C GLU A 59 -7.33 -16.24 1.85
N LEU A 60 -6.67 -16.48 0.73
CA LEU A 60 -6.23 -15.47 -0.22
C LEU A 60 -7.37 -14.82 -1.01
N GLY A 61 -8.43 -15.58 -1.34
CA GLY A 61 -9.61 -15.05 -2.04
C GLY A 61 -10.43 -14.12 -1.15
N ASN A 62 -10.57 -14.49 0.13
CA ASN A 62 -11.23 -13.65 1.13
C ASN A 62 -10.48 -12.32 1.35
N LEU A 63 -9.15 -12.36 1.37
CA LEU A 63 -8.30 -11.18 1.49
C LEU A 63 -8.45 -10.24 0.28
N ILE A 64 -8.41 -10.78 -0.95
CA ILE A 64 -8.55 -9.98 -2.17
C ILE A 64 -9.91 -9.26 -2.22
N ASN A 65 -10.99 -9.90 -1.80
CA ASN A 65 -12.33 -9.29 -1.79
C ASN A 65 -12.45 -8.10 -0.82
N GLN A 66 -11.54 -7.97 0.14
CA GLN A 66 -11.49 -6.84 1.08
C GLN A 66 -10.66 -5.68 0.57
N ILE A 67 -9.83 -5.88 -0.46
CA ILE A 67 -8.94 -4.87 -1.01
C ILE A 67 -9.68 -4.08 -2.09
N SER A 68 -9.67 -2.76 -1.98
CA SER A 68 -10.20 -1.85 -3.00
C SER A 68 -9.12 -1.35 -3.94
N LYS A 69 -7.89 -1.14 -3.43
CA LYS A 69 -6.77 -0.63 -4.21
C LYS A 69 -5.42 -1.11 -3.68
N ILE A 70 -4.49 -1.40 -4.59
CA ILE A 70 -3.08 -1.64 -4.31
C ILE A 70 -2.23 -0.70 -5.16
N ASN A 71 -1.30 0.00 -4.53
CA ASN A 71 -0.26 0.77 -5.21
C ASN A 71 1.10 0.24 -4.79
N ILE A 72 2.01 0.02 -5.74
CA ILE A 72 3.36 -0.47 -5.49
C ILE A 72 4.33 0.50 -6.18
N LEU A 73 5.29 1.02 -5.42
CA LEU A 73 6.48 1.68 -5.94
C LEU A 73 7.68 0.82 -5.54
N LYS A 74 8.41 0.32 -6.53
CA LYS A 74 9.71 -0.33 -6.34
C LYS A 74 10.79 0.57 -6.93
N PHE A 75 11.80 0.87 -6.13
CA PHE A 75 12.98 1.63 -6.52
C PHE A 75 14.07 0.62 -6.87
N GLU A 76 14.54 0.65 -8.11
CA GLU A 76 15.64 -0.20 -8.61
C GLU A 76 16.93 0.64 -8.65
N ASN A 77 18.09 -0.02 -8.51
CA ASN A 77 19.46 0.47 -8.76
C ASN A 77 19.75 1.99 -8.59
N HIS A 78 20.69 2.32 -7.69
CA HIS A 78 21.28 3.67 -7.55
C HIS A 78 20.34 4.79 -7.12
N TYR A 79 19.12 4.50 -6.68
CA TYR A 79 18.39 5.47 -5.86
C TYR A 79 19.30 5.79 -4.67
N LYS A 80 19.74 7.06 -4.52
CA LYS A 80 20.43 7.53 -3.30
C LYS A 80 19.79 6.82 -2.14
N SER A 81 20.60 6.11 -1.33
CA SER A 81 20.12 5.09 -0.37
C SER A 81 18.74 5.50 0.11
N PHE A 82 17.73 4.65 -0.03
CA PHE A 82 16.34 5.06 0.20
C PHE A 82 16.18 5.94 1.46
N ARG A 83 16.92 5.62 2.53
CA ARG A 83 17.08 6.40 3.77
C ARG A 83 17.51 7.87 3.62
N GLU A 84 18.34 8.19 2.64
CA GLU A 84 18.83 9.54 2.31
C GLU A 84 17.99 10.25 1.23
N SER A 85 17.05 9.53 0.60
CA SER A 85 16.20 10.09 -0.44
C SER A 85 15.17 11.07 0.10
N ASP A 86 14.75 12.02 -0.73
CA ASP A 86 13.63 12.90 -0.39
C ASP A 86 12.31 12.12 -0.36
N PHE A 87 12.19 11.02 -1.12
CA PHE A 87 11.04 10.13 -1.04
C PHE A 87 10.85 9.56 0.36
N TYR A 88 11.89 9.01 0.99
CA TYR A 88 11.76 8.45 2.33
C TYR A 88 11.36 9.49 3.37
N LYS A 89 11.87 10.72 3.26
CA LYS A 89 11.44 11.83 4.13
C LYS A 89 9.96 12.15 3.94
N GLU A 90 9.48 12.14 2.70
CA GLU A 90 8.07 12.36 2.38
C GLU A 90 7.18 11.21 2.87
N VAL A 91 7.63 9.97 2.77
CA VAL A 91 6.96 8.79 3.34
C VAL A 91 6.83 8.95 4.86
N ASN A 92 7.93 9.25 5.57
CA ASN A 92 7.90 9.47 7.01
C ASN A 92 6.96 10.64 7.38
N THR A 93 6.99 11.71 6.58
CA THR A 93 6.09 12.85 6.77
C THR A 93 4.61 12.45 6.62
N ILE A 94 4.29 11.58 5.66
CA ILE A 94 2.92 11.08 5.46
C ILE A 94 2.51 10.15 6.60
N ILE A 95 3.41 9.27 7.06
CA ILE A 95 3.21 8.40 8.22
C ILE A 95 2.84 9.24 9.45
N GLU A 96 3.66 10.25 9.76
CA GLU A 96 3.46 11.14 10.91
C GLU A 96 2.19 11.98 10.79
N LYS A 97 1.96 12.62 9.63
CA LYS A 97 0.80 13.53 9.45
C LYS A 97 -0.54 12.82 9.44
N ASN A 98 -0.58 11.57 9.03
CA ASN A 98 -1.82 10.81 8.89
C ASN A 98 -2.04 9.81 10.04
N ASN A 99 -1.21 9.89 11.10
CA ASN A 99 -1.30 9.05 12.29
C ASN A 99 -1.28 7.55 11.96
N TYR A 100 -0.36 7.14 11.11
CA TYR A 100 -0.13 5.73 10.90
C TYR A 100 0.40 5.07 12.16
N GLU A 101 -0.19 3.94 12.51
CA GLU A 101 0.26 3.10 13.62
C GLU A 101 1.17 1.99 13.10
N GLN A 102 2.33 1.80 13.74
CA GLN A 102 3.25 0.73 13.38
C GLN A 102 2.81 -0.59 14.01
N LEU A 103 2.48 -1.58 13.19
CA LEU A 103 2.12 -2.93 13.62
C LEU A 103 3.31 -3.87 13.68
N VAL A 104 4.23 -3.73 12.71
CA VAL A 104 5.36 -4.65 12.53
C VAL A 104 6.64 -3.85 12.27
N ASP A 105 7.72 -4.26 12.93
CA ASP A 105 9.10 -3.87 12.64
C ASP A 105 9.95 -5.14 12.63
N VAL A 106 10.32 -5.62 11.46
CA VAL A 106 11.20 -6.79 11.31
C VAL A 106 12.54 -6.31 10.75
N LYS A 107 13.63 -6.71 11.43
CA LYS A 107 15.00 -6.40 11.02
C LYS A 107 15.77 -7.71 10.90
N SER A 108 16.25 -8.02 9.70
CA SER A 108 16.96 -9.27 9.41
C SER A 108 18.11 -9.01 8.44
N GLY A 109 19.34 -8.95 8.97
CA GLY A 109 20.50 -8.59 8.15
C GLY A 109 20.34 -7.18 7.58
N ASP A 110 20.40 -7.07 6.25
CA ASP A 110 20.25 -5.82 5.52
C ASP A 110 18.78 -5.51 5.16
N GLU A 111 17.86 -6.44 5.43
CA GLU A 111 16.43 -6.29 5.18
C GLU A 111 15.71 -5.68 6.39
N ASN A 112 14.90 -4.67 6.13
CA ASN A 112 13.99 -4.06 7.11
C ASN A 112 12.57 -4.00 6.54
N VAL A 113 11.61 -4.59 7.24
CA VAL A 113 10.20 -4.58 6.87
C VAL A 113 9.39 -3.86 7.95
N GLY A 114 8.71 -2.79 7.56
CA GLY A 114 7.77 -2.06 8.41
C GLY A 114 6.35 -2.17 7.88
N ILE A 115 5.39 -2.51 8.75
CA ILE A 115 3.96 -2.47 8.43
C ILE A 115 3.32 -1.38 9.27
N TYR A 116 2.64 -0.46 8.59
CA TYR A 116 1.94 0.67 9.17
C TYR A 116 0.49 0.67 8.73
N ILE A 117 -0.45 1.06 9.60
CA ILE A 117 -1.87 1.11 9.27
C ILE A 117 -2.51 2.42 9.69
N ILE A 118 -3.58 2.80 9.00
CA ILE A 118 -4.56 3.77 9.45
C ILE A 118 -5.84 3.00 9.78
N GLU A 119 -6.24 3.02 11.04
CA GLU A 119 -7.55 2.51 11.44
C GLU A 119 -8.67 3.43 10.92
N GLY A 120 -9.70 2.80 10.37
CA GLY A 120 -10.97 3.40 9.99
C GLY A 120 -12.05 3.04 11.01
N GLU A 121 -13.29 2.96 10.52
CA GLU A 121 -14.44 2.65 11.39
C GLU A 121 -14.46 1.17 11.79
N ALA A 122 -15.01 0.89 12.98
CA ALA A 122 -15.24 -0.47 13.48
C ALA A 122 -13.99 -1.37 13.56
N GLY A 123 -12.80 -0.77 13.74
CA GLY A 123 -11.54 -1.52 13.85
C GLY A 123 -11.05 -2.12 12.54
N LEU A 124 -11.56 -1.63 11.40
CA LEU A 124 -11.07 -1.98 10.07
C LEU A 124 -9.94 -1.03 9.67
N VAL A 125 -8.94 -1.53 8.98
CA VAL A 125 -7.85 -0.76 8.39
C VAL A 125 -8.34 -0.13 7.09
N LYS A 126 -8.30 1.20 7.03
CA LYS A 126 -8.64 1.98 5.84
C LYS A 126 -7.52 1.95 4.80
N GLU A 127 -6.28 2.04 5.27
CA GLU A 127 -5.07 2.00 4.44
C GLU A 127 -3.93 1.39 5.26
N GLY A 128 -3.19 0.47 4.66
CA GLY A 128 -1.93 -0.01 5.20
C GLY A 128 -0.78 0.24 4.25
N LEU A 129 0.40 0.46 4.82
CA LEU A 129 1.68 0.59 4.13
C LEU A 129 2.59 -0.54 4.57
N ILE A 130 3.16 -1.23 3.59
CA ILE A 130 4.25 -2.19 3.77
C ILE A 130 5.48 -1.54 3.14
N ILE A 131 6.48 -1.25 3.95
CA ILE A 131 7.73 -0.63 3.54
C ILE A 131 8.82 -1.67 3.69
N VAL A 132 9.53 -1.91 2.60
CA VAL A 132 10.60 -2.89 2.48
C VAL A 132 11.84 -2.15 2.08
N ASN A 133 12.90 -2.27 2.87
CA ASN A 133 14.20 -1.70 2.58
C ASN A 133 15.26 -2.80 2.64
N GLU A 134 15.91 -3.01 1.51
CA GLU A 134 17.10 -3.85 1.33
C GLU A 134 18.25 -2.93 0.89
N ASP A 135 19.51 -3.35 1.03
CA ASP A 135 20.70 -2.50 0.87
C ASP A 135 20.64 -1.53 -0.33
N GLU A 136 20.31 -2.06 -1.52
CA GLU A 136 20.24 -1.30 -2.78
C GLU A 136 18.83 -1.15 -3.36
N GLU A 137 17.82 -1.80 -2.75
CA GLU A 137 16.44 -1.82 -3.25
C GLU A 137 15.45 -1.41 -2.16
N ALA A 138 14.41 -0.67 -2.56
CA ALA A 138 13.31 -0.36 -1.66
C ALA A 138 11.98 -0.53 -2.37
N ALA A 139 10.99 -1.01 -1.63
CA ALA A 139 9.61 -1.10 -2.12
C ALA A 139 8.65 -0.55 -1.07
N ILE A 140 7.65 0.18 -1.55
CA ILE A 140 6.49 0.54 -0.75
C ILE A 140 5.24 0.03 -1.42
N ILE A 141 4.43 -0.69 -0.65
CA ILE A 141 3.14 -1.22 -1.05
C ILE A 141 2.09 -0.53 -0.18
N SER A 142 1.16 0.18 -0.81
CA SER A 142 -0.06 0.67 -0.16
C SER A 142 -1.21 -0.23 -0.52
N VAL A 143 -1.98 -0.63 0.49
CA VAL A 143 -3.17 -1.46 0.34
C VAL A 143 -4.33 -0.73 1.02
N ARG A 144 -5.40 -0.48 0.27
CA ARG A 144 -6.63 0.13 0.78
C ARG A 144 -7.78 -0.85 0.68
N GLY A 145 -8.74 -0.74 1.60
CA GLY A 145 -9.85 -1.66 1.67
C GLY A 145 -10.54 -1.66 3.03
N ASN A 146 -11.19 -2.77 3.33
CA ASN A 146 -11.90 -3.05 4.58
C ASN A 146 -11.29 -4.29 5.26
N MET A 147 -9.99 -4.21 5.56
CA MET A 147 -9.21 -5.31 6.12
C MET A 147 -9.13 -5.18 7.64
N LYS A 148 -8.79 -6.26 8.35
CA LYS A 148 -8.40 -6.23 9.76
C LYS A 148 -6.88 -6.09 9.87
N PRO A 149 -6.35 -5.57 11.01
CA PRO A 149 -4.90 -5.52 11.23
C PRO A 149 -4.21 -6.90 11.06
N ALA A 150 -4.88 -7.98 11.46
CA ALA A 150 -4.37 -9.34 11.33
C ALA A 150 -4.15 -9.78 9.86
N ASP A 151 -4.93 -9.23 8.92
CA ASP A 151 -4.82 -9.60 7.51
C ASP A 151 -3.47 -9.16 6.93
N PHE A 152 -2.91 -8.02 7.39
CA PHE A 152 -1.58 -7.55 7.02
C PHE A 152 -0.45 -8.45 7.56
N LEU A 153 -0.63 -9.04 8.74
CA LEU A 153 0.32 -10.01 9.29
C LEU A 153 0.34 -11.30 8.46
N SER A 154 -0.83 -11.74 8.01
CA SER A 154 -0.98 -12.88 7.11
C SER A 154 -0.37 -12.61 5.73
N MET A 155 -0.49 -11.39 5.20
CA MET A 155 0.13 -11.01 3.92
C MET A 155 1.65 -11.14 3.96
N HIS A 156 2.31 -10.64 5.00
CA HIS A 156 3.77 -10.80 5.15
C HIS A 156 4.20 -12.28 5.11
N SER A 157 3.44 -13.15 5.79
CA SER A 157 3.71 -14.60 5.82
C SER A 157 3.57 -15.27 4.45
N HIS A 158 2.74 -14.71 3.56
CA HIS A 158 2.46 -15.22 2.21
C HIS A 158 3.19 -14.47 1.09
N MET A 159 4.05 -13.51 1.43
CA MET A 159 4.92 -12.81 0.47
C MET A 159 6.36 -13.37 0.41
N PRO A 160 6.68 -14.68 0.61
CA PRO A 160 8.07 -15.13 0.81
C PRO A 160 9.00 -15.00 -0.41
N HIS A 161 8.51 -14.52 -1.56
CA HIS A 161 9.27 -14.47 -2.82
C HIS A 161 9.26 -13.11 -3.55
N PHE A 162 8.67 -12.05 -2.99
CA PHE A 162 8.89 -10.69 -3.51
C PHE A 162 10.21 -10.09 -3.00
N TYR A 163 10.75 -10.66 -1.92
CA TYR A 163 12.01 -10.34 -1.27
C TYR A 163 13.11 -11.19 -1.89
N GLY A 164 13.89 -10.60 -2.80
CA GLY A 164 14.86 -11.31 -3.61
C GLY A 164 15.99 -11.87 -2.76
N LYS A 165 15.94 -13.17 -2.46
CA LYS A 165 17.13 -13.90 -2.05
C LYS A 165 18.09 -13.94 -3.23
N HIS A 166 19.07 -13.03 -3.26
CA HIS A 166 20.29 -13.27 -4.00
C HIS A 166 20.95 -14.51 -3.37
N ASP A 167 20.80 -15.65 -4.04
CA ASP A 167 21.61 -16.84 -3.80
C ASP A 167 23.07 -16.50 -4.16
N TYR A 168 23.78 -15.85 -3.24
CA TYR A 168 25.23 -15.89 -3.20
C TYR A 168 25.62 -17.33 -2.88
N HIS A 169 25.78 -18.12 -3.95
CA HIS A 169 26.45 -19.41 -3.91
C HIS A 169 27.72 -19.28 -3.07
N LYS A 170 27.69 -19.91 -1.89
CA LYS A 170 28.87 -20.39 -1.17
C LYS A 170 29.71 -21.24 -2.14
N ASN A 171 30.67 -20.61 -2.81
CA ASN A 171 31.85 -21.32 -3.32
C ASN A 171 32.98 -21.18 -2.30
N TYR A 172 32.81 -21.88 -1.17
CA TYR A 172 33.96 -22.46 -0.46
C TYR A 172 33.94 -23.96 -0.74
N LYS A 173 34.45 -24.34 -1.91
CA LYS A 173 34.92 -25.70 -2.14
C LYS A 173 36.40 -25.76 -1.82
N HIS A 174 36.70 -26.69 -0.92
CA HIS A 174 38.00 -27.18 -0.49
C HIS A 174 39.15 -27.02 -1.49
N ARG A 175 40.25 -26.46 -0.99
CA ARG A 175 41.57 -27.08 -1.08
C ARG A 175 42.29 -26.95 0.25
#